data_AF-A0A0P6SK62-F1
#
_entry.id   AF-A0A0P6SK62-F1
#
_cell.length_a   1.000
_cell.length_b   1.000
_cell.length_c   1.000
_cell.angle_alpha   90.00
_cell.angle_beta   90.00
_cell.angle_gamma   90.00
#
_symmetry.space_group_name_H-M   'P 1'
#
loop_
_entity.id
_entity.type
_entity.pdbx_description
1 polymer ?
#
loop_
_entity_poly.entity_id
_entity_poly.type
_entity_poly.pdbx_seq_one_letter_code
_entity_poly.pdbx_strand_id
1 'polypeptide(L)'
;MKKRTQTQLMNYIRDIYNNDDLDNSKDLKEKLLLASKCINDGHKLGYVAHKLYPYVLTECLNNSRSQELQPLLKCLEKLKRKHELSNILSTTFNHFH
;
A
#
# COMPACT_ATOMS: atom_id res chain seq x y z
N MET A 1 9.79 -7.01 13.65
CA MET A 1 9.80 -6.26 12.35
C MET A 1 8.41 -5.97 11.77
N LYS A 2 7.43 -6.91 11.75
CA LYS A 2 6.08 -6.67 11.15
C LYS A 2 5.35 -5.44 11.69
N LYS A 3 5.35 -5.22 13.01
CA LYS A 3 4.67 -4.08 13.66
C LYS A 3 5.18 -2.72 13.17
N ARG A 4 6.50 -2.55 12.99
CA ARG A 4 7.10 -1.28 12.53
C ARG A 4 6.67 -0.91 11.11
N THR A 5 6.64 -1.87 10.20
CA THR A 5 6.20 -1.64 8.82
C THR A 5 4.69 -1.38 8.74
N GLN A 6 3.89 -2.06 9.56
CA GLN A 6 2.45 -1.80 9.67
C GLN A 6 2.18 -0.38 10.17
N THR A 7 2.83 0.05 11.26
CA THR A 7 2.70 1.41 11.78
C THR A 7 3.14 2.45 10.75
N GLN A 8 4.24 2.21 10.05
CA GLN A 8 4.71 3.12 9.00
C GLN A 8 3.70 3.25 7.86
N LEU A 9 3.13 2.14 7.38
CA LEU A 9 2.10 2.16 6.35
C LEU A 9 0.84 2.90 6.82
N MET A 10 0.38 2.64 8.05
CA MET A 10 -0.76 3.34 8.64
C MET A 10 -0.52 4.85 8.77
N ASN A 11 0.69 5.25 9.15
CA ASN A 11 1.05 6.67 9.21
C ASN A 11 0.96 7.31 7.82
N TYR A 12 1.56 6.70 6.79
CA TYR A 12 1.45 7.23 5.43
C TYR A 12 -0.01 7.33 4.95
N ILE A 13 -0.83 6.31 5.22
CA ILE A 13 -2.25 6.33 4.86
C ILE A 13 -2.97 7.49 5.55
N ARG A 14 -2.76 7.65 6.85
CA ARG A 14 -3.38 8.71 7.64
C ARG A 14 -2.94 10.10 7.18
N ASP A 15 -1.63 10.27 6.95
CA ASP A 15 -1.05 11.56 6.58
C ASP A 15 -1.56 12.00 5.19
N ILE A 16 -1.70 11.08 4.23
CA ILE A 16 -2.27 11.38 2.91
C ILE A 16 -3.79 11.60 2.98
N TYR A 17 -4.51 10.78 3.75
CA TYR A 17 -5.96 10.88 3.86
C TYR A 17 -6.42 12.21 4.48
N ASN A 18 -5.69 12.70 5.49
CA ASN A 18 -6.00 13.93 6.21
C ASN A 18 -5.33 15.18 5.61
N ASN A 19 -4.59 15.04 4.51
CA ASN A 19 -3.97 16.19 3.86
C ASN A 19 -5.02 16.85 2.95
N ASP A 20 -5.63 17.91 3.45
CA ASP A 20 -6.63 18.70 2.73
C ASP A 20 -6.03 19.51 1.57
N ASP A 21 -4.71 19.73 1.58
CA ASP A 21 -4.01 20.40 0.48
C ASP A 21 -3.72 19.45 -0.69
N LEU A 22 -3.77 18.14 -0.46
CA LEU A 22 -3.80 17.14 -1.51
C LEU A 22 -5.25 16.99 -2.01
N ASP A 23 -5.49 17.49 -3.22
CA ASP A 23 -6.72 17.21 -3.97
C ASP A 23 -6.75 15.74 -4.43
N ASN A 24 -6.85 14.84 -3.44
CA ASN A 24 -6.94 13.40 -3.63
C ASN A 24 -8.34 13.06 -4.15
N SER A 25 -8.42 12.27 -5.22
CA SER A 25 -9.71 11.78 -5.70
C SER A 25 -10.50 11.05 -4.60
N LYS A 26 -11.83 11.11 -4.73
CA LYS A 26 -12.73 10.35 -3.85
C LYS A 26 -12.39 8.85 -3.82
N ASP A 27 -12.03 8.30 -4.98
CA ASP A 27 -11.65 6.89 -5.10
C ASP A 27 -10.37 6.59 -4.29
N LEU A 28 -9.33 7.43 -4.38
CA LEU A 28 -8.13 7.25 -3.53
C LEU A 28 -8.48 7.33 -2.04
N LYS A 29 -9.29 8.32 -1.61
CA LYS A 29 -9.70 8.44 -0.20
C LYS A 29 -10.45 7.21 0.29
N GLU A 30 -11.36 6.66 -0.50
CA GLU A 30 -12.08 5.41 -0.17
C GLU A 30 -11.12 4.22 -0.06
N LYS A 31 -10.15 4.08 -0.98
CA LYS A 31 -9.18 2.99 -0.94
C LYS A 31 -8.20 3.10 0.22
N LEU A 32 -7.81 4.32 0.60
CA LEU A 32 -7.00 4.57 1.81
C LEU A 32 -7.76 4.15 3.08
N LEU A 33 -9.04 4.49 3.18
CA LEU A 33 -9.90 4.07 4.29
C LEU A 33 -10.09 2.55 4.33
N LEU A 34 -10.34 1.92 3.18
CA LEU A 34 -10.45 0.46 3.09
C LEU A 34 -9.14 -0.22 3.49
N ALA A 35 -8.00 0.30 3.04
CA ALA A 35 -6.70 -0.23 3.38
C ALA A 35 -6.41 -0.15 4.89
N SER A 36 -6.75 0.97 5.54
CA SER A 36 -6.59 1.11 7.00
C SER A 36 -7.45 0.11 7.76
N LYS A 37 -8.70 -0.09 7.33
CA LYS A 37 -9.60 -1.11 7.89
C LYS A 37 -9.01 -2.51 7.74
N CYS A 38 -8.59 -2.91 6.54
CA CYS A 38 -7.97 -4.22 6.32
C CYS A 38 -6.72 -4.43 7.18
N ILE A 39 -5.90 -3.39 7.39
CA ILE A 39 -4.73 -3.46 8.27
C ILE A 39 -5.15 -3.72 9.73
N ASN A 40 -6.17 -3.02 10.22
CA ASN A 40 -6.70 -3.20 11.58
C ASN A 40 -7.33 -4.59 11.78
N ASP A 41 -8.00 -5.10 10.75
CA ASP A 41 -8.61 -6.43 10.72
C ASP A 41 -7.55 -7.56 10.59
N GLY A 42 -6.26 -7.22 10.52
CA GLY A 42 -5.16 -8.19 10.51
C GLY A 42 -4.83 -8.78 9.13
N HIS A 43 -5.31 -8.19 8.05
CA HIS A 43 -4.98 -8.65 6.70
C HIS A 43 -3.47 -8.53 6.43
N LYS A 44 -2.96 -9.43 5.58
CA LYS A 44 -1.55 -9.41 5.16
C LYS A 44 -1.22 -8.07 4.47
N LEU A 45 -0.20 -7.38 4.97
CA LEU A 45 0.23 -6.08 4.41
C LEU A 45 0.55 -6.15 2.90
N GLY A 46 1.08 -7.27 2.43
CA GLY A 46 1.33 -7.48 1.00
C GLY A 46 0.05 -7.50 0.15
N TYR A 47 -1.02 -8.10 0.66
CA TYR A 47 -2.34 -8.09 0.01
C TYR A 47 -2.93 -6.68 -0.01
N VAL A 48 -2.88 -5.98 1.13
CA VAL A 48 -3.32 -4.57 1.23
C VAL A 48 -2.53 -3.70 0.25
N ALA A 49 -1.22 -3.87 0.20
CA ALA A 49 -0.36 -3.12 -0.70
C ALA A 49 -0.68 -3.38 -2.17
N HIS A 50 -0.93 -4.64 -2.54
CA HIS A 50 -1.34 -5.00 -3.90
C HIS A 50 -2.66 -4.34 -4.32
N LYS A 51 -3.63 -4.20 -3.40
CA LYS A 51 -4.92 -3.57 -3.68
C LYS A 51 -4.85 -2.04 -3.72
N LEU A 52 -4.03 -1.42 -2.87
CA LEU A 52 -3.92 0.04 -2.78
C LEU A 52 -2.99 0.65 -3.84
N TYR A 53 -1.94 -0.08 -4.26
CA TYR A 53 -0.93 0.40 -5.19
C TYR A 53 -1.45 1.07 -6.48
N PRO A 54 -2.37 0.48 -7.26
CA PRO A 54 -2.79 1.08 -8.54
C PRO A 54 -3.41 2.46 -8.36
N TYR A 55 -4.19 2.68 -7.29
CA TYR A 55 -4.83 3.95 -7.00
C TYR A 55 -3.82 5.04 -6.64
N VAL A 56 -2.84 4.70 -5.81
CA VAL A 56 -1.76 5.63 -5.45
C VAL A 56 -0.89 5.95 -6.67
N LEU A 57 -0.62 4.97 -7.53
CA LEU A 57 0.13 5.18 -8.77
C LEU A 57 -0.61 6.11 -9.74
N THR A 58 -1.91 5.89 -9.96
CA THR A 58 -2.74 6.75 -10.81
C THR A 58 -2.70 8.20 -10.32
N GLU A 59 -2.80 8.44 -9.02
CA GLU A 59 -2.74 9.80 -8.50
C GLU A 59 -1.34 10.43 -8.54
N CYS A 60 -0.28 9.63 -8.39
CA CYS A 60 1.05 10.12 -8.67
C CYS A 60 1.24 10.57 -10.13
N LEU A 61 0.54 9.94 -11.09
CA LEU A 61 0.66 10.28 -12.51
C LEU A 61 -0.18 11.49 -12.91
N ASN A 62 -1.36 11.64 -12.31
CA ASN A 62 -2.32 12.68 -12.66
C ASN A 62 -2.10 14.00 -11.92
N ASN A 63 -1.42 13.98 -10.77
CA ASN A 63 -1.37 15.12 -9.87
C ASN A 63 0.02 15.77 -9.84
N SER A 64 0.06 17.11 -9.90
CA SER A 64 1.31 17.89 -9.85
C SER A 64 2.02 17.79 -8.49
N ARG A 65 1.35 17.28 -7.45
CA ARG A 65 1.91 17.02 -6.11
C ARG A 65 2.34 15.57 -5.87
N SER A 66 2.71 14.85 -6.94
CA SER A 66 3.15 13.46 -6.89
C SER A 66 4.23 13.16 -5.84
N GLN A 67 5.08 14.14 -5.51
CA GLN A 67 6.14 14.01 -4.50
C GLN A 67 5.64 13.62 -3.11
N GLU A 68 4.44 14.07 -2.71
CA GLU A 68 3.88 13.76 -1.39
C GLU A 68 3.36 12.31 -1.31
N LEU A 69 2.95 11.74 -2.45
CA LEU A 69 2.47 10.36 -2.58
C LEU A 69 3.62 9.35 -2.78
N GLN A 70 4.80 9.80 -3.23
CA GLN A 70 5.98 8.95 -3.50
C GLN A 70 6.41 8.07 -2.31
N PRO A 71 6.46 8.54 -1.05
CA PRO A 71 6.82 7.70 0.08
C PRO A 71 5.85 6.53 0.29
N LEU A 72 4.55 6.78 0.14
CA LEU A 72 3.53 5.72 0.21
C LEU A 72 3.71 4.75 -0.96
N LEU A 73 3.84 5.26 -2.19
CA LEU A 73 3.99 4.43 -3.39
C LEU A 73 5.18 3.45 -3.27
N LYS A 74 6.34 3.94 -2.84
CA LYS A 74 7.55 3.12 -2.60
C LYS A 74 7.34 2.08 -1.51
N CYS A 75 6.63 2.44 -0.43
CA CYS A 75 6.30 1.52 0.65
C CYS A 75 5.42 0.36 0.14
N LEU A 76 4.37 0.68 -0.62
CA LEU A 76 3.46 -0.30 -1.22
C LEU A 76 4.19 -1.22 -2.19
N GLU A 77 5.05 -0.68 -3.05
CA GLU A 77 5.83 -1.46 -4.00
C GLU A 77 6.73 -2.49 -3.30
N LYS A 78 7.44 -2.07 -2.25
CA LYS A 78 8.29 -2.97 -1.45
C LYS A 78 7.49 -4.10 -0.81
N LEU A 79 6.30 -3.80 -0.27
CA LEU A 79 5.41 -4.78 0.33
C LEU A 79 4.84 -5.76 -0.69
N LYS A 80 4.44 -5.26 -1.87
CA LYS A 80 3.92 -6.07 -2.98
C LYS A 80 4.97 -7.05 -3.48
N ARG A 81 6.17 -6.57 -3.83
CA ARG A 81 7.27 -7.41 -4.30
C ARG A 81 7.65 -8.48 -3.29
N LYS A 82 7.71 -8.13 -2.00
CA LYS A 82 7.99 -9.10 -0.94
C LYS A 82 6.93 -10.22 -0.87
N HIS A 83 5.65 -9.86 -1.06
CA HIS A 83 4.55 -10.81 -1.07
C HIS A 83 4.60 -11.73 -2.30
N GLU A 84 4.83 -11.17 -3.48
CA GLU A 84 5.00 -11.93 -4.73
C GLU A 84 6.17 -12.90 -4.63
N LEU A 85 7.33 -12.44 -4.17
CA LEU A 85 8.51 -13.29 -3.97
C LEU A 85 8.26 -14.41 -2.97
N SER A 86 7.55 -14.12 -1.87
CA SER A 86 7.19 -15.15 -0.89
C SER A 86 6.29 -16.21 -1.51
N ASN A 87 5.32 -15.82 -2.33
CA ASN A 87 4.41 -16.75 -3.00
C ASN A 87 5.13 -17.58 -4.07
N ILE A 88 6.03 -16.97 -4.85
CA ILE A 88 6.84 -17.68 -5.85
C ILE A 88 7.70 -18.74 -5.18
N LEU A 89 8.41 -18.40 -4.10
CA LEU A 89 9.26 -19.35 -3.37
C LEU A 89 8.46 -20.49 -2.74
N SER A 90 7.27 -20.22 -2.20
CA SER A 90 6.39 -21.27 -1.69
C SER A 90 5.87 -22.19 -2.80
N THR A 91 5.55 -21.63 -3.97
CA THR A 91 5.02 -22.41 -5.10
C THR A 91 6.11 -23.26 -5.74
N THR A 92 7.33 -22.74 -5.88
CA THR A 92 8.46 -23.53 -6.39
C THR A 92 8.84 -24.63 -5.41
N PHE A 93 8.94 -24.36 -4.10
CA PHE A 93 9.26 -25.41 -3.12
C PHE A 93 8.21 -26.54 -3.09
N ASN A 94 6.92 -26.22 -3.19
CA ASN A 94 5.85 -27.22 -3.24
C ASN A 94 5.78 -28.01 -4.55
N HIS A 95 6.44 -27.56 -5.62
CA HIS A 95 6.46 -28.25 -6.92
C HIS A 95 7.64 -29.23 -7.06
N PHE A 96 8.65 -29.12 -6.19
CA PHE A 96 9.86 -29.95 -6.20
C PHE A 96 9.87 -31.08 -5.15
N HIS A 97 8.71 -31.41 -4.57
CA HIS A 97 8.56 -32.42 -3.52
C HIS A 97 7.36 -33.33 -3.78
#